data_AF-A0A351JY05-F1
#
_entry.id   AF-A0A351JY05-F1
#
_cell.length_a   1.000
_cell.length_b   1.000
_cell.length_c   1.000
_cell.angle_alpha   90.00
_cell.angle_beta   90.00
_cell.angle_gamma   90.00
#
_symmetry.space_group_name_H-M   'P 1'
#
loop_
_entity.id
_entity.type
_entity.pdbx_description
1 polymer ?
#
loop_
_entity_poly.entity_id
_entity_poly.type
_entity_poly.pdbx_seq_one_letter_code
_entity_poly.pdbx_strand_id
1 'polypeptide(L)'
;MITKRDYYDILGVSRGATEEEIKKAYRRMAFRYHPDRNRDGVAEEKFKEINEAYEILSDSEKRATYDRFGHAGLSAGQAGPQGFGR
;
A
#
# COMPACT_ATOMS: atom_id res chain seq x y z
N MET A 1 13.97 15.18 -4.71
CA MET A 1 12.87 14.97 -3.74
C MET A 1 12.17 13.68 -4.13
N ILE A 2 12.23 12.64 -3.31
CA ILE A 2 11.51 11.39 -3.58
C ILE A 2 10.05 11.67 -3.22
N THR A 3 9.26 12.04 -4.21
CA THR A 3 7.80 12.03 -4.10
C THR A 3 7.42 10.58 -3.74
N LYS A 4 6.94 10.33 -2.52
CA LYS A 4 6.40 9.03 -2.12
C LYS A 4 5.52 8.52 -3.27
N ARG A 5 5.88 7.37 -3.87
CA ARG A 5 5.21 6.85 -5.07
C ARG A 5 3.74 6.65 -4.76
N ASP A 6 2.84 7.08 -5.64
CA ASP A 6 1.40 6.86 -5.47
C ASP A 6 1.11 5.37 -5.22
N TYR A 7 0.21 5.07 -4.29
CA TYR A 7 -0.17 3.68 -3.99
C TYR A 7 -0.79 2.97 -5.21
N TYR A 8 -1.45 3.75 -6.07
CA TYR A 8 -1.97 3.29 -7.35
C TYR A 8 -0.83 2.84 -8.28
N ASP A 9 0.26 3.61 -8.37
CA ASP A 9 1.45 3.24 -9.14
C ASP A 9 2.18 2.03 -8.55
N ILE A 10 2.25 1.93 -7.22
CA ILE A 10 2.86 0.78 -6.53
C ILE A 10 2.12 -0.52 -6.86
N LEU A 11 0.78 -0.50 -6.85
CA LEU A 11 -0.03 -1.65 -7.25
C LEU A 11 -0.14 -1.80 -8.78
N GLY A 12 0.25 -0.78 -9.54
CA GLY A 12 0.11 -0.75 -11.00
C GLY A 12 -1.34 -0.71 -11.46
N VAL A 13 -2.20 0.00 -10.72
CA VAL A 13 -3.63 0.16 -11.01
C VAL A 13 -3.96 1.63 -11.23
N SER A 14 -5.07 1.90 -11.92
CA SER A 14 -5.53 3.27 -12.12
C SER A 14 -6.18 3.83 -10.85
N ARG A 15 -6.23 5.16 -10.70
CA ARG A 15 -6.93 5.82 -9.57
C ARG A 15 -8.43 5.52 -9.53
N GLY A 16 -9.01 5.16 -10.67
CA GLY A 16 -10.40 4.71 -10.80
C GLY A 16 -10.61 3.21 -10.59
N ALA A 17 -9.57 2.45 -10.21
CA ALA A 17 -9.68 1.01 -10.05
C ALA A 17 -10.68 0.64 -8.95
N THR A 18 -11.42 -0.43 -9.20
CA THR A 18 -12.35 -0.99 -8.20
C THR A 18 -11.57 -1.77 -7.12
N GLU A 19 -12.21 -2.01 -5.97
CA GLU A 19 -11.61 -2.83 -4.90
C GLU A 19 -11.19 -4.22 -5.41
N GLU A 20 -11.95 -4.80 -6.34
CA GLU A 20 -11.62 -6.07 -6.97
C GLU A 20 -10.33 -6.01 -7.80
N GLU A 21 -10.15 -4.94 -8.57
CA GLU A 21 -8.92 -4.71 -9.35
C GLU A 21 -7.71 -4.51 -8.44
N ILE A 22 -7.87 -3.70 -7.38
CA ILE A 22 -6.85 -3.47 -6.35
C ILE A 22 -6.44 -4.80 -5.70
N LYS A 23 -7.41 -5.63 -5.29
CA LYS A 23 -7.16 -6.95 -4.69
C LYS A 23 -6.52 -7.93 -5.67
N LYS A 24 -6.85 -7.85 -6.96
CA LYS A 24 -6.24 -8.69 -8.00
C LYS A 24 -4.79 -8.27 -8.26
N ALA A 25 -4.52 -6.97 -8.30
CA ALA A 25 -3.17 -6.43 -8.47
C ALA A 25 -2.27 -6.75 -7.28
N TYR A 26 -2.77 -6.54 -6.05
CA TYR A 26 -2.08 -6.93 -4.82
C TYR A 26 -1.67 -8.40 -4.84
N ARG A 27 -2.58 -9.32 -5.18
CA ARG A 27 -2.26 -10.76 -5.27
C ARG A 27 -1.17 -11.08 -6.29
N ARG A 28 -1.18 -10.41 -7.46
CA ARG A 28 -0.15 -10.58 -8.50
C ARG A 28 1.21 -10.07 -8.04
N MET A 29 1.23 -8.91 -7.40
CA MET A 29 2.43 -8.26 -6.87
C MET A 29 3.01 -9.05 -5.68
N ALA A 30 2.18 -9.43 -4.73
CA ALA A 30 2.54 -10.24 -3.56
C ALA A 30 3.16 -11.58 -3.98
N PHE A 31 2.64 -12.24 -5.02
CA PHE A 31 3.23 -13.47 -5.56
C PHE A 31 4.58 -13.24 -6.25
N ARG A 32 4.76 -12.09 -6.91
CA ARG A 32 6.00 -11.72 -7.62
C ARG A 32 7.12 -11.31 -6.65
N TYR A 33 6.77 -10.66 -5.55
CA TYR A 33 7.70 -10.16 -4.54
C TYR A 33 7.67 -10.98 -3.24
N HIS A 34 7.10 -12.20 -3.28
CA HIS A 34 6.99 -13.04 -2.10
C HIS A 34 8.39 -13.41 -1.57
N PRO A 35 8.68 -13.24 -0.27
CA PRO A 35 10.00 -13.50 0.30
C PRO A 35 10.46 -14.96 0.14
N ASP A 36 9.51 -15.88 0.02
CA ASP A 36 9.78 -17.31 -0.23
C ASP A 36 10.39 -17.56 -1.62
N ARG A 37 9.99 -16.78 -2.63
CA ARG A 37 10.49 -16.92 -4.02
C ARG A 37 11.58 -15.92 -4.36
N ASN A 38 11.70 -14.83 -3.61
CA ASN A 38 12.61 -13.75 -3.91
C ASN A 38 13.24 -13.23 -2.61
N ARG A 39 14.49 -13.63 -2.36
CA ARG A 39 15.24 -13.32 -1.12
C ARG A 39 16.10 -12.04 -1.24
N ASP A 40 15.90 -11.27 -2.31
CA ASP A 40 16.55 -9.98 -2.50
C ASP A 40 16.00 -8.94 -1.51
N GLY A 41 16.89 -8.12 -0.94
CA GLY A 41 16.47 -7.03 -0.03
C GLY A 41 15.50 -6.04 -0.67
N VAL A 42 15.55 -5.91 -2.00
CA VAL A 42 14.63 -5.05 -2.78
C VAL A 42 13.21 -5.64 -2.85
N ALA A 43 13.06 -6.97 -2.74
CA ALA A 43 11.75 -7.61 -2.73
C ALA A 43 11.00 -7.33 -1.43
N GLU A 44 11.70 -7.30 -0.29
CA GLU A 44 11.11 -6.96 1.00
C GLU A 44 10.59 -5.51 1.03
N GLU A 45 11.40 -4.54 0.57
CA GLU A 45 10.98 -3.14 0.50
C GLU A 45 9.75 -2.97 -0.40
N LYS A 46 9.78 -3.57 -1.59
CA LYS A 46 8.62 -3.53 -2.50
C LYS A 46 7.40 -4.20 -1.90
N PHE A 47 7.56 -5.34 -1.22
CA PHE A 47 6.46 -6.05 -0.58
C PHE A 47 5.82 -5.20 0.53
N LYS A 48 6.62 -4.45 1.30
CA LYS A 48 6.11 -3.47 2.28
C LYS A 48 5.32 -2.36 1.60
N GLU A 49 5.86 -1.75 0.53
CA GLU A 49 5.16 -0.73 -0.26
C GLU A 49 3.81 -1.26 -0.80
N ILE A 50 3.79 -2.49 -1.33
CA ILE A 50 2.60 -3.15 -1.88
C ILE A 50 1.54 -3.44 -0.80
N ASN A 51 1.95 -3.87 0.39
CA ASN A 51 1.04 -4.10 1.50
C ASN A 51 0.42 -2.79 1.98
N GLU A 52 1.24 -1.76 2.20
CA GLU A 52 0.75 -0.45 2.62
C GLU A 52 -0.24 0.12 1.59
N ALA A 53 0.10 0.05 0.30
CA ALA A 53 -0.79 0.47 -0.78
C ALA A 53 -2.14 -0.26 -0.75
N TYR A 54 -2.13 -1.58 -0.53
CA TYR A 54 -3.36 -2.37 -0.44
C TYR A 54 -4.17 -2.04 0.81
N GLU A 55 -3.55 -1.86 1.98
CA GLU A 55 -4.26 -1.52 3.22
C GLU A 55 -5.02 -0.20 3.13
N ILE A 56 -4.50 0.74 2.34
CA ILE A 56 -5.11 2.06 2.14
C ILE A 56 -6.15 2.03 1.04
N LEU A 57 -5.84 1.42 -0.10
CA LEU A 57 -6.72 1.43 -1.27
C LEU A 57 -7.87 0.42 -1.18
N SER A 58 -7.73 -0.65 -0.39
CA SER A 58 -8.80 -1.63 -0.17
C SER A 58 -9.87 -1.18 0.81
N ASP A 59 -9.58 -0.17 1.63
CA ASP A 59 -10.54 0.40 2.57
C ASP A 59 -11.07 1.72 2.01
N SER A 60 -12.39 1.81 1.83
CA SER A 60 -13.02 2.98 1.23
C SER A 60 -12.80 4.27 2.04
N GLU A 61 -12.71 4.19 3.37
CA GLU A 61 -12.49 5.35 4.25
C GLU A 61 -11.03 5.81 4.21
N LYS A 62 -10.10 4.85 4.26
CA LYS A 62 -8.65 5.16 4.13
C LYS A 62 -8.31 5.66 2.74
N ARG A 63 -8.90 5.08 1.69
CA ARG A 63 -8.77 5.54 0.31
C ARG A 63 -9.31 6.95 0.14
N ALA A 64 -10.50 7.25 0.70
CA ALA A 64 -11.05 8.61 0.66
C ALA A 64 -10.14 9.61 1.40
N THR A 65 -9.53 9.21 2.51
CA THR A 65 -8.55 10.02 3.24
C THR A 65 -7.29 10.25 2.41
N TYR A 66 -6.77 9.21 1.77
CA TYR A 66 -5.64 9.27 0.87
C TYR A 66 -5.91 10.16 -0.35
N ASP A 67 -7.08 10.03 -0.98
CA ASP A 67 -7.45 10.84 -2.14
C ASP A 67 -7.65 12.32 -1.75
N ARG A 68 -8.07 12.62 -0.52
CA ARG A 68 -8.26 14.00 -0.01
C ARG A 68 -6.98 14.67 0.47
N PHE A 69 -6.10 13.94 1.15
CA PHE A 69 -4.93 14.50 1.84
C PHE A 69 -3.58 13.99 1.31
N GLY A 70 -3.59 13.06 0.36
CA GLY A 70 -2.40 12.37 -0.15
C GLY A 70 -1.67 11.57 0.94
N HIS A 71 -0.40 11.26 0.66
CA HIS A 71 0.50 10.60 1.62
C HIS A 71 0.74 11.40 2.92
N ALA A 72 0.41 12.69 2.96
CA ALA A 72 0.54 13.52 4.16
C ALA A 72 -0.56 13.22 5.18
N GLY A 73 -1.77 12.89 4.73
CA GLY A 73 -2.90 12.55 5.62
C GLY A 73 -2.71 11.24 6.37
N LEU A 74 -2.00 10.28 5.78
CA LEU A 74 -1.70 8.99 6.43
C LEU A 74 -0.56 9.09 7.44
N SER A 75 0.40 9.99 7.23
CA SER A 75 1.53 10.15 8.15
C SER A 75 1.11 10.61 9.55
N ALA A 76 -0.09 11.20 9.70
CA ALA A 76 -0.68 11.56 10.98
C ALA A 76 -1.44 10.41 11.67
N GLY A 77 -1.79 9.34 10.94
CA GLY A 77 -2.52 8.17 11.46
C GLY A 77 -1.70 6.89 11.53
N GLN A 78 -0.49 6.86 10.94
CA GLN A 78 0.33 5.66 10.81
C GLN A 78 1.72 5.85 11.47
N ALA A 79 1.71 6.30 12.73
CA ALA A 79 2.86 6.20 13.63
C ALA A 79 2.86 4.83 14.35
N GLY A 80 2.95 3.75 13.58
CA GLY A 80 3.31 2.41 14.05
C GLY A 80 2.33 1.66 14.99
N PRO A 81 2.53 0.35 15.19
CA PRO A 81 1.82 -0.43 16.20
C PRO A 81 2.34 -0.05 17.59
N GLN A 82 1.69 0.91 18.24
CA GLN A 82 1.93 1.23 19.65
C GLN A 82 0.61 1.17 20.42
N GLY A 83 0.38 0.00 21.02
CA GLY A 83 -0.27 -0.13 22.32
C GLY A 83 -1.68 0.43 22.47
N PHE A 84 -2.68 -0.35 22.06
CA PHE A 84 -3.96 -0.36 22.78
C PHE A 84 -3.76 -1.17 24.08
N GLY A 85 -3.05 -0.58 25.04
CA GLY A 85 -2.90 -1.05 26.40
C GLY A 85 -3.60 -0.06 27.33
N ARG A 86 -4.56 -0.57 28.09
CA ARG A 86 -5.22 0.12 29.20
C ARG A 86 -4.23 0.65 30.23
#